data_AF-D8TJG8-F1
#
_entry.id   AF-D8TJG8-F1
#
_cell.length_a   1.000
_cell.length_b   1.000
_cell.length_c   1.000
_cell.angle_alpha   90.00
_cell.angle_beta   90.00
_cell.angle_gamma   90.00
#
_symmetry.space_group_name_H-M   'P 1'
#
loop_
_entity.id
_entity.type
_entity.pdbx_description
1 polymer ?
#
loop_
_entity_poly.entity_id
_entity_poly.type
_entity_poly.pdbx_seq_one_letter_code
_entity_poly.pdbx_strand_id
1 'polypeptide(L)'
;MSASLHDVAFLLADSFLNVLPQLLRAYWILASASVFVTILPIPVPRAFKAAVKVAAARGKLWYDRPDARALGILKDVSVPQQFFEHFYLIGALANTVLLQVYIFVCCEDQNGSTLKRDSLLALLLFELHVLRRYFESNYVMHYPESARMHLLAYLYGLSYYVAVPLTLLPTAVLNMDALRSAWDLAVGAGKEHWQLVDKRLWEAVATPHPGLPRLIAGVALFLFASGLQYWSHAVLGRLSREGGKRVQEAQMADTLFPPRAGNSTGAGPADQRTGTAGGAGAAGVEQVDQNPDGSLAAPKLTDVYSIPRGGPFELVSCPHYLGEILIYVALALVTRGSVGTLLIAAWVLLNLVLAADATQRWYHHHFPDYPRRRAALIPLLF
;
A
#
# COMPACT_ATOMS: atom_id res chain seq x y z
N MET A 1 4.13 51.81 -5.35
CA MET A 1 3.81 50.78 -6.36
C MET A 1 3.06 49.67 -5.65
N SER A 2 1.74 49.56 -5.83
CA SER A 2 0.97 48.43 -5.31
C SER A 2 1.17 47.26 -6.25
N ALA A 3 1.94 46.24 -5.85
CA ALA A 3 1.94 44.97 -6.56
C ALA A 3 0.48 44.47 -6.65
N SER A 4 0.06 44.03 -7.84
CA SER A 4 -1.30 43.49 -7.96
C SER A 4 -1.41 42.19 -7.16
N LEU A 5 -2.61 41.80 -6.75
CA LEU A 5 -2.84 40.52 -6.06
C LEU A 5 -2.32 39.33 -6.89
N HIS A 6 -2.38 39.44 -8.22
CA HIS A 6 -1.83 38.46 -9.15
C HIS A 6 -0.31 38.34 -9.03
N ASP A 7 0.42 39.46 -8.95
CA ASP A 7 1.88 39.45 -8.85
C ASP A 7 2.35 38.87 -7.51
N VAL A 8 1.62 39.18 -6.43
CA VAL A 8 1.88 38.59 -5.11
C VAL A 8 1.63 37.09 -5.13
N ALA A 9 0.52 36.63 -5.72
CA ALA A 9 0.21 35.21 -5.84
C ALA A 9 1.24 34.46 -6.69
N PHE A 10 1.69 35.04 -7.80
CA PHE A 10 2.73 34.47 -8.66
C PHE A 10 4.06 34.32 -7.90
N LEU A 11 4.51 35.38 -7.21
CA LEU A 11 5.76 35.35 -6.44
C LEU A 11 5.71 34.33 -5.29
N LEU A 12 4.58 34.21 -4.60
CA LEU A 12 4.38 33.21 -3.55
C LEU A 12 4.41 31.79 -4.11
N ALA A 13 3.72 31.54 -5.23
CA ALA A 13 3.70 30.25 -5.89
C ALA A 13 5.10 29.86 -6.40
N ASP A 14 5.82 30.78 -7.04
CA ASP A 14 7.18 30.53 -7.53
C ASP A 14 8.15 30.26 -6.38
N SER A 15 8.08 31.07 -5.32
CA SER A 15 8.87 30.84 -4.10
C SER A 15 8.59 29.47 -3.48
N PHE A 16 7.32 29.04 -3.46
CA PHE A 16 6.95 27.73 -2.96
C PHE A 16 7.51 26.60 -3.84
N LEU A 17 7.38 26.69 -5.16
CA LEU A 17 7.87 25.68 -6.10
C LEU A 17 9.40 25.52 -6.02
N ASN A 18 10.12 26.63 -5.81
CA ASN A 18 11.58 26.61 -5.61
C ASN A 18 12.00 25.90 -4.31
N VAL A 19 11.14 25.89 -3.29
CA VAL A 19 11.38 25.23 -1.98
C VAL A 19 10.78 23.81 -1.92
N LEU A 20 9.86 23.49 -2.82
CA LEU A 20 9.16 22.22 -2.87
C LEU A 20 10.10 20.99 -2.94
N PRO A 21 11.19 20.98 -3.72
CA PRO A 21 12.13 19.85 -3.70
C PRO A 21 12.74 19.56 -2.33
N GLN A 22 13.09 20.60 -1.55
CA GLN A 22 13.61 20.41 -0.20
C GLN A 22 12.52 19.88 0.74
N LEU A 23 11.28 20.38 0.60
CA LEU A 23 10.14 19.90 1.40
C LEU A 23 9.81 18.44 1.11
N LEU A 24 9.83 18.01 -0.16
CA LEU A 24 9.62 16.62 -0.55
C LEU A 24 10.73 15.71 0.01
N ARG A 25 12.00 16.14 -0.05
CA ARG A 25 13.10 15.39 0.57
C ARG A 25 12.91 15.26 2.08
N ALA A 26 12.57 16.36 2.76
CA ALA A 26 12.29 16.36 4.19
C ALA A 26 11.12 15.43 4.52
N TYR A 27 10.05 15.46 3.73
CA TYR A 27 8.89 14.56 3.85
C TYR A 27 9.32 13.09 3.84
N TRP A 28 10.08 12.66 2.83
CA TRP A 28 10.54 11.27 2.72
C TRP A 28 11.51 10.86 3.84
N ILE A 29 12.42 11.76 4.23
CA ILE A 29 13.37 11.52 5.32
C ILE A 29 12.64 11.37 6.64
N LEU A 30 11.72 12.29 6.97
CA LEU A 30 10.95 12.27 8.22
C LEU A 30 10.04 11.04 8.28
N ALA A 31 9.37 10.69 7.17
CA ALA A 31 8.59 9.47 7.08
C ALA A 31 9.49 8.25 7.35
N SER A 32 10.58 8.08 6.60
CA SER A 32 11.52 6.96 6.76
C SER A 32 12.10 6.86 8.16
N ALA A 33 12.51 8.00 8.74
CA ALA A 33 13.02 8.07 10.10
C ALA A 33 11.98 7.62 11.12
N SER A 34 10.69 7.96 10.93
CA SER A 34 9.63 7.54 11.86
C SER A 34 9.47 6.02 11.96
N VAL A 35 9.56 5.32 10.82
CA VAL A 35 9.50 3.86 10.76
C VAL A 35 10.81 3.26 11.27
N PHE A 36 11.95 3.78 10.85
CA PHE A 36 13.26 3.29 11.27
C PHE A 36 13.45 3.35 12.79
N VAL A 37 13.11 4.48 13.43
CA VAL A 37 13.17 4.65 14.89
C VAL A 37 12.18 3.74 15.61
N THR A 38 11.07 3.37 14.96
CA THR A 38 10.10 2.41 15.51
C THR A 38 10.64 0.99 15.52
N ILE A 39 11.44 0.62 14.51
CA ILE A 39 12.11 -0.69 14.41
C ILE A 39 13.26 -0.80 15.42
N LEU A 40 13.98 0.31 15.68
CA LEU A 40 15.13 0.28 16.58
C LEU A 40 14.74 0.18 18.07
N PRO A 41 15.58 -0.49 18.88
CA PRO A 41 15.40 -0.62 20.33
C PRO A 41 15.77 0.67 21.10
N ILE A 42 15.39 1.84 20.58
CA ILE A 42 15.68 3.16 21.16
C ILE A 42 14.52 3.59 22.08
N PRO A 43 14.79 4.27 23.21
CA PRO A 43 13.76 4.88 24.04
C PRO A 43 13.11 6.06 23.29
N VAL A 44 11.94 5.81 22.71
CA VAL A 44 11.05 6.83 22.15
C VAL A 44 9.66 6.72 22.80
N PRO A 45 8.87 7.81 22.82
CA PRO A 45 7.54 7.80 23.44
C PRO A 45 6.69 6.63 22.94
N ARG A 46 6.04 5.89 23.85
CA ARG A 46 5.20 4.73 23.50
C ARG A 46 4.09 5.10 22.53
N ALA A 47 3.48 6.28 22.72
CA ALA A 47 2.46 6.81 21.82
C ALA A 47 2.97 7.01 20.39
N PHE A 48 4.23 7.42 20.21
CA PHE A 48 4.84 7.56 18.88
C PHE A 48 5.01 6.20 18.19
N LYS A 49 5.64 5.23 18.87
CA LYS A 49 5.78 3.86 18.35
C LYS A 49 4.41 3.25 18.03
N ALA A 50 3.41 3.48 18.89
CA ALA A 50 2.04 3.05 18.64
C ALA A 50 1.44 3.72 17.40
N ALA A 51 1.61 5.03 17.22
CA ALA A 51 1.09 5.76 16.06
C ALA A 51 1.66 5.19 14.75
N VAL A 52 2.97 4.96 14.69
CA VAL A 52 3.65 4.41 13.50
C VAL A 52 3.19 2.98 13.22
N LYS A 53 3.17 2.11 14.24
CA LYS A 53 2.70 0.72 14.08
C LYS A 53 1.22 0.64 13.70
N VAL A 54 0.37 1.48 14.29
CA VAL A 54 -1.06 1.55 13.96
C VAL A 54 -1.28 2.11 12.55
N ALA A 55 -0.43 3.04 12.09
CA ALA A 55 -0.48 3.52 10.71
C ALA A 55 -0.06 2.44 9.68
N ALA A 56 0.87 1.55 10.08
CA ALA A 56 1.26 0.38 9.30
C ALA A 56 0.25 -0.79 9.42
N ALA A 57 -0.53 -0.86 10.49
CA ALA A 57 -1.51 -1.90 10.75
C ALA A 57 -2.79 -1.69 9.92
N ARG A 58 -3.14 -2.69 9.10
CA ARG A 58 -4.31 -2.65 8.22
C ARG A 58 -4.96 -4.04 8.14
N GLY A 59 -6.27 -4.09 7.93
CA GLY A 59 -7.01 -5.35 7.80
C GLY A 59 -6.86 -6.24 9.02
N LYS A 60 -6.30 -7.44 8.86
CA LYS A 60 -6.08 -8.39 9.97
C LYS A 60 -5.25 -7.84 11.13
N LEU A 61 -4.29 -6.95 10.83
CA LEU A 61 -3.44 -6.32 11.86
C LEU A 61 -4.19 -5.26 12.67
N TRP A 62 -5.38 -4.84 12.22
CA TRP A 62 -6.22 -3.88 12.95
C TRP A 62 -6.77 -4.46 14.26
N TYR A 63 -7.07 -5.76 14.30
CA TYR A 63 -7.71 -6.38 15.46
C TYR A 63 -6.70 -6.79 16.54
N ASP A 64 -5.44 -6.97 16.16
CA ASP A 64 -4.35 -7.37 17.05
C ASP A 64 -3.33 -6.23 17.23
N ARG A 65 -3.70 -5.23 18.03
CA ARG A 65 -2.92 -3.99 18.23
C ARG A 65 -2.77 -3.63 19.71
N PRO A 66 -1.98 -4.38 20.50
CA PRO A 66 -1.77 -4.11 21.92
C PRO A 66 -1.20 -2.71 22.18
N ASP A 67 -0.36 -2.22 21.27
CA ASP A 67 0.29 -0.90 21.36
C ASP A 67 -0.70 0.28 21.20
N ALA A 68 -1.85 0.07 20.56
CA ALA A 68 -2.80 1.15 20.25
C ALA A 68 -3.37 1.83 21.51
N ARG A 69 -3.34 1.17 22.67
CA ARG A 69 -3.74 1.75 23.96
C ARG A 69 -2.98 3.04 24.29
N ALA A 70 -1.74 3.17 23.83
CA ALA A 70 -0.92 4.36 24.06
C ALA A 70 -1.43 5.62 23.31
N LEU A 71 -2.36 5.48 22.36
CA LEU A 71 -2.96 6.60 21.61
C LEU A 71 -4.21 7.20 22.29
N GLY A 72 -4.66 6.63 23.42
CA GLY A 72 -5.81 7.13 24.16
C GLY A 72 -7.06 7.20 23.29
N ILE A 73 -7.67 8.38 23.19
CA ILE A 73 -8.92 8.63 22.45
C ILE A 73 -8.73 8.40 20.94
N LEU A 74 -7.50 8.59 20.42
CA LEU A 74 -7.23 8.47 18.98
C LEU A 74 -7.13 7.01 18.51
N LYS A 75 -7.06 6.04 19.42
CA LYS A 75 -6.79 4.64 19.07
C LYS A 75 -7.83 4.06 18.09
N ASP A 76 -9.10 4.44 18.19
CA ASP A 76 -10.18 3.84 17.39
C ASP A 76 -10.64 4.70 16.21
N VAL A 77 -9.94 5.82 15.96
CA VAL A 77 -10.26 6.71 14.83
C VAL A 77 -9.86 6.02 13.53
N SER A 78 -10.86 5.46 12.87
CA SER A 78 -10.68 4.57 11.73
C SER A 78 -11.61 4.91 10.57
N VAL A 79 -11.20 4.47 9.40
CA VAL A 79 -11.98 4.55 8.16
C VAL A 79 -12.10 3.15 7.56
N PRO A 80 -13.13 2.88 6.72
CA PRO A 80 -13.25 1.63 6.01
C PRO A 80 -12.01 1.33 5.16
N GLN A 81 -11.56 0.08 5.15
CA GLN A 81 -10.41 -0.32 4.33
C GLN A 81 -10.71 -0.21 2.83
N GLN A 82 -11.97 -0.23 2.40
CA GLN A 82 -12.34 -0.04 1.00
C GLN A 82 -11.87 1.31 0.42
N PHE A 83 -11.68 2.33 1.27
CA PHE A 83 -11.16 3.65 0.87
C PHE A 83 -9.71 3.63 0.37
N PHE A 84 -9.06 2.46 0.32
CA PHE A 84 -7.81 2.28 -0.42
C PHE A 84 -7.92 2.69 -1.90
N GLU A 85 -9.10 2.57 -2.52
CA GLU A 85 -9.31 3.04 -3.89
C GLU A 85 -9.04 4.55 -4.06
N HIS A 86 -9.34 5.35 -3.02
CA HIS A 86 -9.15 6.80 -3.04
C HIS A 86 -7.68 7.17 -3.24
N PHE A 87 -6.77 6.40 -2.65
CA PHE A 87 -5.34 6.59 -2.79
C PHE A 87 -4.91 6.52 -4.25
N TYR A 88 -5.37 5.48 -4.95
CA TYR A 88 -5.01 5.24 -6.33
C TYR A 88 -5.74 6.17 -7.29
N LEU A 89 -7.01 6.51 -7.00
CA LEU A 89 -7.75 7.49 -7.79
C LEU A 89 -7.06 8.86 -7.74
N ILE A 90 -6.73 9.36 -6.54
CA ILE A 90 -6.06 10.65 -6.36
C ILE A 90 -4.65 10.61 -6.95
N GLY A 91 -3.92 9.51 -6.77
CA GLY A 91 -2.60 9.34 -7.39
C GLY A 91 -2.64 9.39 -8.91
N ALA A 92 -3.59 8.69 -9.54
CA ALA A 92 -3.76 8.69 -10.99
C ALA A 92 -4.16 10.07 -11.50
N LEU A 93 -5.12 10.73 -10.84
CA LEU A 93 -5.53 12.09 -11.22
C LEU A 93 -4.39 13.10 -11.08
N ALA A 94 -3.68 13.10 -9.95
CA ALA A 94 -2.54 13.98 -9.73
C ALA A 94 -1.45 13.72 -10.77
N ASN A 95 -1.06 12.46 -10.97
CA ASN A 95 0.00 12.11 -11.91
C ASN A 95 -0.40 12.37 -13.38
N THR A 96 -1.68 12.16 -13.74
CA THR A 96 -2.21 12.52 -15.06
C THR A 96 -2.12 14.03 -15.32
N VAL A 97 -2.53 14.87 -14.36
CA VAL A 97 -2.41 16.32 -14.48
C VAL A 97 -0.94 16.72 -14.63
N LEU A 98 -0.05 16.13 -13.81
CA LEU A 98 1.39 16.36 -13.93
C LEU A 98 1.93 15.93 -15.30
N LEU A 99 1.59 14.73 -15.78
CA LEU A 99 2.00 14.23 -17.09
C LEU A 99 1.52 15.15 -18.21
N GLN A 100 0.27 15.58 -18.15
CA GLN A 100 -0.34 16.47 -19.15
C GLN A 100 0.42 17.80 -19.26
N VAL A 101 0.86 18.37 -18.14
CA VAL A 101 1.68 19.61 -18.14
C VAL A 101 3.12 19.29 -18.55
N TYR A 102 3.68 18.21 -18.00
CA TYR A 102 5.09 17.86 -18.16
C TYR A 102 5.45 17.50 -19.59
N ILE A 103 4.51 16.92 -20.36
CA ILE A 103 4.72 16.54 -21.76
C ILE A 103 5.11 17.73 -22.64
N PHE A 104 4.67 18.94 -22.29
CA PHE A 104 5.03 20.17 -22.99
C PHE A 104 6.40 20.71 -22.58
N VAL A 105 6.94 20.30 -21.43
CA VAL A 105 8.25 20.73 -20.88
C VAL A 105 9.37 19.73 -21.20
N CYS A 106 9.03 18.44 -21.30
CA CYS A 106 10.00 17.35 -21.32
C CYS A 106 10.72 17.15 -22.66
N CYS A 107 10.22 17.76 -23.74
CA CYS A 107 10.70 17.51 -25.09
C CYS A 107 11.92 18.35 -25.50
N GLU A 108 12.26 19.40 -24.74
CA GLU A 108 13.48 20.18 -24.97
C GLU A 108 14.55 19.78 -23.94
N ASP A 109 15.33 18.75 -24.29
CA ASP A 109 16.55 18.39 -23.56
C ASP A 109 17.69 19.32 -24.02
N GLN A 110 18.12 20.21 -23.12
CA GLN A 110 19.24 21.11 -23.38
C GLN A 110 20.57 20.44 -23.03
N ASN A 111 21.62 20.73 -23.79
CA ASN A 111 23.02 20.36 -23.50
C ASN A 111 23.27 18.84 -23.32
N GLY A 112 22.54 17.98 -24.03
CA GLY A 112 22.71 16.52 -23.95
C GLY A 112 22.22 15.89 -22.64
N SER A 113 21.52 16.66 -21.80
CA SER A 113 20.78 16.12 -20.66
C SER A 113 19.69 15.18 -21.14
N THR A 114 19.35 14.18 -20.33
CA THR A 114 18.25 13.25 -20.59
C THR A 114 17.39 13.02 -19.35
N LEU A 115 17.56 13.89 -18.35
CA LEU A 115 16.83 13.82 -17.09
C LEU A 115 15.32 13.98 -17.31
N LYS A 116 14.92 14.79 -18.30
CA LYS A 116 13.50 15.00 -18.58
C LYS A 116 12.86 13.75 -19.18
N ARG A 117 13.52 13.12 -20.14
CA ARG A 117 13.09 11.85 -20.75
C ARG A 117 13.03 10.71 -19.74
N ASP A 118 14.01 10.60 -18.85
CA ASP A 118 14.02 9.61 -17.76
C ASP A 118 12.84 9.80 -16.80
N SER A 119 12.56 11.05 -16.44
CA SER A 119 11.46 11.40 -15.53
C SER A 119 10.10 11.19 -16.20
N LEU A 120 9.98 11.48 -17.50
CA LEU A 120 8.77 11.18 -18.29
C LEU A 120 8.48 9.67 -18.24
N LEU A 121 9.48 8.83 -18.51
CA LEU A 121 9.32 7.38 -18.41
C LEU A 121 8.94 6.94 -16.99
N ALA A 122 9.55 7.52 -15.96
CA ALA A 122 9.21 7.20 -14.57
C ALA A 122 7.76 7.58 -14.22
N LEU A 123 7.27 8.74 -14.67
CA LEU A 123 5.87 9.17 -14.49
C LEU A 123 4.89 8.27 -15.24
N LEU A 124 5.23 7.82 -16.46
CA LEU A 124 4.42 6.87 -17.23
C LEU A 124 4.35 5.49 -16.56
N LEU A 125 5.48 4.99 -16.05
CA LEU A 125 5.51 3.74 -15.29
C LEU A 125 4.72 3.87 -13.98
N PHE A 126 4.82 5.02 -13.30
CA PHE A 126 4.05 5.29 -12.10
C PHE A 126 2.54 5.38 -12.41
N GLU A 127 2.14 5.99 -13.53
CA GLU A 127 0.75 6.01 -13.98
C GLU A 127 0.21 4.59 -14.17
N LEU A 128 0.95 3.77 -14.92
CA LEU A 128 0.60 2.37 -15.14
C LEU A 128 0.48 1.59 -13.83
N HIS A 129 1.40 1.82 -12.89
CA HIS A 129 1.36 1.22 -11.57
C HIS A 129 0.09 1.61 -10.81
N VAL A 130 -0.22 2.91 -10.71
CA VAL A 130 -1.34 3.41 -9.93
C VAL A 130 -2.69 3.02 -10.55
N LEU A 131 -2.84 3.10 -11.87
CA LEU A 131 -4.06 2.64 -12.57
C LEU A 131 -4.29 1.14 -12.39
N ARG A 132 -3.24 0.33 -12.48
CA ARG A 132 -3.34 -1.11 -12.23
C ARG A 132 -3.74 -1.38 -10.78
N ARG A 133 -3.14 -0.68 -9.81
CA ARG A 133 -3.51 -0.81 -8.39
C ARG A 133 -4.93 -0.34 -8.10
N TYR A 134 -5.42 0.69 -8.78
CA TYR A 134 -6.82 1.11 -8.73
C TYR A 134 -7.76 0.00 -9.21
N PHE A 135 -7.46 -0.57 -10.39
CA PHE A 135 -8.20 -1.72 -10.93
C PHE A 135 -8.17 -2.93 -9.98
N GLU A 136 -6.99 -3.30 -9.48
CA GLU A 136 -6.84 -4.43 -8.55
C GLU A 136 -7.65 -4.22 -7.28
N SER A 137 -7.66 -3.01 -6.72
CA SER A 137 -8.37 -2.71 -5.47
C SER A 137 -9.88 -2.82 -5.61
N ASN A 138 -10.41 -2.52 -6.79
CA ASN A 138 -11.85 -2.54 -7.09
C ASN A 138 -12.35 -3.93 -7.53
N TYR A 139 -11.57 -4.64 -8.35
CA TYR A 139 -12.08 -5.81 -9.07
C TYR A 139 -11.41 -7.13 -8.64
N VAL A 140 -10.15 -7.08 -8.21
CA VAL A 140 -9.36 -8.26 -7.87
C VAL A 140 -9.41 -8.55 -6.38
N MET A 141 -9.12 -7.54 -5.56
CA MET A 141 -9.15 -7.60 -4.12
C MET A 141 -10.57 -7.55 -3.61
N HIS A 142 -10.80 -8.24 -2.49
CA HIS A 142 -12.06 -8.16 -1.76
C HIS A 142 -11.74 -7.70 -0.35
N TYR A 143 -12.36 -6.59 0.07
CA TYR A 143 -12.22 -6.04 1.41
C TYR A 143 -13.54 -6.27 2.17
N PRO A 144 -13.53 -7.11 3.22
CA PRO A 144 -14.70 -7.30 4.08
C PRO A 144 -15.20 -5.95 4.62
N GLU A 145 -16.50 -5.78 4.78
CA GLU A 145 -17.07 -4.52 5.31
C GLU A 145 -16.55 -4.22 6.73
N SER A 146 -16.27 -5.26 7.51
CA SER A 146 -15.67 -5.11 8.84
C SER A 146 -14.23 -4.58 8.80
N ALA A 147 -13.52 -4.68 7.67
CA ALA A 147 -12.11 -4.33 7.61
C ALA A 147 -11.89 -2.80 7.75
N ARG A 148 -10.96 -2.43 8.63
CA ARG A 148 -10.67 -1.03 9.00
C ARG A 148 -9.19 -0.69 8.80
N MET A 149 -8.93 0.61 8.67
CA MET A 149 -7.59 1.21 8.77
C MET A 149 -7.63 2.52 9.56
N HIS A 150 -6.51 2.90 10.16
CA HIS A 150 -6.44 4.14 10.95
C HIS A 150 -6.56 5.39 10.09
N LEU A 151 -7.17 6.47 10.62
CA LEU A 151 -7.27 7.75 9.90
C LEU A 151 -5.90 8.35 9.56
N LEU A 152 -4.90 8.25 10.45
CA LEU A 152 -3.54 8.71 10.15
C LEU A 152 -2.93 7.97 8.94
N ALA A 153 -3.16 6.67 8.82
CA ALA A 153 -2.70 5.90 7.66
C ALA A 153 -3.39 6.36 6.38
N TYR A 154 -4.68 6.71 6.50
CA TYR A 154 -5.47 7.23 5.38
C TYR A 154 -4.96 8.59 4.91
N LEU A 155 -4.81 9.56 5.81
CA LEU A 155 -4.32 10.90 5.47
C LEU A 155 -2.90 10.84 4.89
N TYR A 156 -2.01 10.04 5.49
CA TYR A 156 -0.66 9.83 4.96
C TYR A 156 -0.68 9.14 3.58
N GLY A 157 -1.57 8.17 3.38
CA GLY A 157 -1.76 7.52 2.09
C GLY A 157 -2.15 8.52 1.00
N LEU A 158 -3.09 9.42 1.29
CA LEU A 158 -3.47 10.48 0.34
C LEU A 158 -2.30 11.41 0.01
N SER A 159 -1.56 11.88 1.02
CA SER A 159 -0.40 12.75 0.78
C SER A 159 0.71 12.03 0.02
N TYR A 160 0.92 10.74 0.27
CA TYR A 160 1.91 9.92 -0.41
C TYR A 160 1.69 9.91 -1.93
N TYR A 161 0.47 9.65 -2.40
CA TYR A 161 0.18 9.54 -3.83
C TYR A 161 0.22 10.88 -4.56
N VAL A 162 0.14 12.00 -3.84
CA VAL A 162 0.42 13.33 -4.40
C VAL A 162 1.93 13.63 -4.41
N ALA A 163 2.65 13.25 -3.36
CA ALA A 163 4.08 13.54 -3.20
C ALA A 163 4.98 12.75 -4.16
N VAL A 164 4.65 11.48 -4.46
CA VAL A 164 5.47 10.65 -5.37
C VAL A 164 5.64 11.29 -6.75
N PRO A 165 4.59 11.62 -7.51
CA PRO A 165 4.76 12.15 -8.86
C PRO A 165 5.46 13.52 -8.86
N LEU A 166 5.21 14.37 -7.85
CA LEU A 166 5.97 15.61 -7.67
C LEU A 166 7.47 15.37 -7.44
N THR A 167 7.82 14.29 -6.74
CA THR A 167 9.23 13.91 -6.48
C THR A 167 9.91 13.31 -7.71
N LEU A 168 9.15 12.73 -8.64
CA LEU A 168 9.67 12.19 -9.90
C LEU A 168 10.05 13.30 -10.89
N LEU A 169 9.57 14.53 -10.70
CA LEU A 169 9.91 15.66 -11.56
C LEU A 169 11.35 16.15 -11.33
N PRO A 170 12.08 16.53 -12.40
CA PRO A 170 13.32 17.26 -12.27
C PRO A 170 13.11 18.60 -11.55
N THR A 171 14.03 18.97 -10.65
CA THR A 171 13.98 20.26 -9.95
C THR A 171 13.91 21.47 -10.89
N ALA A 172 14.54 21.37 -12.06
CA ALA A 172 14.56 22.42 -13.08
C ALA A 172 13.18 22.77 -13.66
N VAL A 173 12.16 21.91 -13.48
CA VAL A 173 10.80 22.18 -14.00
C VAL A 173 9.81 22.67 -12.93
N LEU A 174 10.24 22.71 -11.67
CA LEU A 174 9.43 23.17 -10.54
C LEU A 174 9.61 24.68 -10.33
N ASN A 175 9.17 25.47 -11.30
CA ASN A 175 9.09 26.93 -11.23
C ASN A 175 7.87 27.43 -12.02
N MET A 176 7.38 28.62 -11.69
CA MET A 176 6.17 29.15 -12.29
C MET A 176 6.33 29.46 -13.78
N ASP A 177 7.51 29.87 -14.24
CA ASP A 177 7.73 30.17 -15.65
C ASP A 177 7.59 28.92 -16.53
N ALA A 178 8.22 27.82 -16.13
CA ALA A 178 8.14 26.53 -16.82
C ALA A 178 6.72 25.97 -16.78
N LEU A 179 6.06 25.99 -15.62
CA LEU A 179 4.69 25.48 -15.47
C LEU A 179 3.68 26.33 -16.24
N ARG A 180 3.81 27.67 -16.20
CA ARG A 180 2.93 28.58 -16.94
C ARG A 180 3.12 28.41 -18.44
N SER A 181 4.37 28.35 -18.91
CA SER A 181 4.66 28.12 -20.32
C SER A 181 4.05 26.79 -20.79
N ALA A 182 4.20 25.73 -19.99
CA ALA A 182 3.59 24.44 -20.26
C ALA A 182 2.07 24.46 -20.25
N TRP A 183 1.47 25.16 -19.30
CA TRP A 183 0.02 25.31 -19.17
C TRP A 183 -0.57 26.12 -20.32
N ASP A 184 0.05 27.22 -20.70
CA ASP A 184 -0.36 28.05 -21.83
C ASP A 184 -0.27 27.24 -23.14
N LEU A 185 0.75 26.39 -23.28
CA LEU A 185 0.84 25.44 -24.40
C LEU A 185 -0.22 24.34 -24.34
N ALA A 186 -0.58 23.86 -23.14
CA ALA A 186 -1.58 22.79 -22.97
C ALA A 186 -3.02 23.26 -23.19
N VAL A 187 -3.36 24.47 -22.74
CA VAL A 187 -4.72 25.02 -22.75
C VAL A 187 -4.96 25.99 -23.91
N GLY A 188 -3.93 26.71 -24.37
CA GLY A 188 -4.04 27.75 -25.41
C GLY A 188 -3.94 27.24 -26.85
N ALA A 189 -3.72 25.95 -27.07
CA ALA A 189 -3.32 25.42 -28.37
C ALA A 189 -4.47 24.88 -29.23
N GLY A 190 -4.63 25.46 -30.43
CA GLY A 190 -5.37 24.85 -31.53
C GLY A 190 -4.68 23.58 -32.09
N LYS A 191 -5.29 22.92 -33.09
CA LYS A 191 -4.84 21.61 -33.63
C LYS A 191 -3.35 21.53 -34.02
N GLU A 192 -2.76 22.63 -34.49
CA GLU A 192 -1.36 22.66 -34.97
C GLU A 192 -0.33 22.39 -33.86
N HIS A 193 -0.60 22.81 -32.64
CA HIS A 193 0.33 22.62 -31.52
C HIS A 193 0.34 21.18 -31.00
N TRP A 194 -0.79 20.48 -31.07
CA TRP A 194 -0.87 19.05 -30.74
C TRP A 194 -0.08 18.18 -31.71
N GLN A 195 -0.09 18.53 -33.00
CA GLN A 195 0.80 17.88 -33.99
C GLN A 195 2.29 18.11 -33.66
N LEU A 196 2.62 19.27 -33.08
CA LEU A 196 3.97 19.57 -32.62
C LEU A 196 4.35 18.72 -31.39
N VAL A 197 3.43 18.50 -30.46
CA VAL A 197 3.62 17.60 -29.30
C VAL A 197 3.87 16.17 -29.77
N ASP A 198 3.08 15.67 -30.72
CA ASP A 198 3.25 14.34 -31.29
C ASP A 198 4.64 14.19 -31.92
N LYS A 199 5.07 15.19 -32.70
CA LYS A 199 6.41 15.23 -33.30
C LYS A 199 7.51 15.25 -32.23
N ARG A 200 7.37 16.09 -31.22
CA ARG A 200 8.33 16.24 -30.11
C ARG A 200 8.45 14.96 -29.27
N LEU A 201 7.33 14.28 -29.00
CA LEU A 201 7.31 12.99 -28.32
C LEU A 201 7.94 11.91 -29.17
N TRP A 202 7.61 11.87 -30.45
CA TRP A 202 8.23 10.95 -31.40
C TRP A 202 9.74 11.14 -31.45
N GLU A 203 10.22 12.38 -31.53
CA GLU A 203 11.64 12.70 -31.47
C GLU A 203 12.26 12.28 -30.13
N ALA A 204 11.59 12.53 -29.00
CA ALA A 204 12.06 12.11 -27.69
C ALA A 204 12.13 10.58 -27.51
N VAL A 205 11.35 9.81 -28.27
CA VAL A 205 11.41 8.34 -28.26
C VAL A 205 12.42 7.82 -29.29
N ALA A 206 12.45 8.39 -30.49
CA ALA A 206 13.28 7.94 -31.61
C ALA A 206 14.76 8.33 -31.45
N THR A 207 15.06 9.41 -30.73
CA THR A 207 16.45 9.82 -30.46
C THR A 207 17.16 8.79 -29.59
N PRO A 208 18.36 8.32 -29.98
CA PRO A 208 19.13 7.38 -29.17
C PRO A 208 19.34 7.92 -27.74
N HIS A 209 19.10 7.08 -26.75
CA HIS A 209 19.30 7.43 -25.34
C HIS A 209 20.60 6.80 -24.83
N PRO A 210 21.58 7.57 -24.31
CA PRO A 210 22.86 7.01 -23.85
C PRO A 210 22.69 6.03 -22.68
N GLY A 211 21.60 6.16 -21.91
CA GLY A 211 21.23 5.24 -20.83
C GLY A 211 20.28 4.13 -21.24
N LEU A 212 20.12 3.80 -22.54
CA LEU A 212 19.13 2.83 -23.01
C LEU A 212 19.18 1.46 -22.28
N PRO A 213 20.35 0.83 -22.04
CA PRO A 213 20.40 -0.43 -21.31
C PRO A 213 19.83 -0.32 -19.89
N ARG A 214 20.08 0.80 -19.21
CA ARG A 214 19.53 1.11 -17.87
C ARG A 214 18.01 1.24 -17.93
N LEU A 215 17.48 1.92 -18.94
CA LEU A 215 16.04 2.08 -19.13
C LEU A 215 15.36 0.74 -19.40
N ILE A 216 15.93 -0.09 -20.28
CA ILE A 216 15.42 -1.44 -20.57
C ILE A 216 15.43 -2.29 -19.30
N ALA A 217 16.54 -2.28 -18.54
CA ALA A 217 16.63 -3.01 -17.28
C ALA A 217 15.58 -2.51 -16.26
N GLY A 218 15.38 -1.19 -16.17
CA GLY A 218 14.36 -0.57 -15.32
C GLY A 218 12.95 -1.01 -15.70
N VAL A 219 12.58 -0.92 -16.98
CA VAL A 219 11.27 -1.35 -17.47
C VAL A 219 11.07 -2.86 -17.27
N ALA A 220 12.08 -3.68 -17.56
CA ALA A 220 12.01 -5.12 -17.36
C ALA A 220 11.79 -5.48 -15.87
N LEU A 221 12.54 -4.85 -14.97
CA LEU A 221 12.36 -5.02 -13.53
C LEU A 221 10.97 -4.56 -13.08
N PHE A 222 10.51 -3.42 -13.57
CA PHE A 222 9.18 -2.89 -13.28
C PHE A 222 8.09 -3.87 -13.69
N LEU A 223 8.15 -4.42 -14.90
CA LEU A 223 7.16 -5.37 -15.42
C LEU A 223 7.15 -6.69 -14.64
N PHE A 224 8.33 -7.23 -14.33
CA PHE A 224 8.46 -8.41 -13.50
C PHE A 224 7.87 -8.20 -12.10
N ALA A 225 8.28 -7.13 -11.43
CA ALA A 225 7.81 -6.76 -10.10
C ALA A 225 6.30 -6.52 -10.06
N SER A 226 5.80 -5.86 -11.11
CA SER A 226 4.38 -5.64 -11.37
C SER A 226 3.59 -6.93 -11.50
N GLY A 227 4.10 -7.90 -12.28
CA GLY A 227 3.49 -9.22 -12.43
C GLY A 227 3.49 -10.01 -11.12
N LEU A 228 4.61 -10.03 -10.39
CA LEU A 228 4.72 -10.68 -9.09
C LEU A 228 3.69 -10.13 -8.09
N GLN A 229 3.57 -8.81 -8.03
CA GLN A 229 2.61 -8.15 -7.15
C GLN A 229 1.16 -8.47 -7.55
N TYR A 230 0.81 -8.29 -8.83
CA TYR A 230 -0.53 -8.57 -9.33
C TYR A 230 -0.96 -10.01 -9.05
N TRP A 231 -0.10 -10.98 -9.38
CA TRP A 231 -0.35 -12.39 -9.14
C TRP A 231 -0.60 -12.67 -7.66
N SER A 232 0.21 -12.07 -6.79
CA SER A 232 0.07 -12.22 -5.34
C SER A 232 -1.26 -11.66 -4.82
N HIS A 233 -1.69 -10.50 -5.33
CA HIS A 233 -2.99 -9.93 -4.99
C HIS A 233 -4.15 -10.76 -5.52
N ALA A 234 -4.05 -11.33 -6.72
CA ALA A 234 -5.07 -12.22 -7.25
C ALA A 234 -5.28 -13.48 -6.39
N VAL A 235 -4.19 -14.06 -5.86
CA VAL A 235 -4.28 -15.17 -4.90
C VAL A 235 -4.97 -14.73 -3.60
N LEU A 236 -4.54 -13.62 -3.01
CA LEU A 236 -5.11 -13.11 -1.76
C LEU A 236 -6.57 -12.69 -1.91
N GLY A 237 -6.94 -12.10 -3.04
CA GLY A 237 -8.31 -11.71 -3.36
C GLY A 237 -9.25 -12.91 -3.47
N ARG A 238 -8.80 -14.03 -4.07
CA ARG A 238 -9.55 -15.29 -4.09
C ARG A 238 -9.77 -15.84 -2.68
N LEU A 239 -8.70 -15.93 -1.88
CA LEU A 239 -8.78 -16.41 -0.50
C LEU A 239 -9.71 -15.55 0.37
N SER A 240 -9.69 -14.23 0.19
CA SER A 240 -10.60 -13.35 0.92
C SER A 240 -12.06 -13.54 0.51
N ARG A 241 -12.35 -13.81 -0.77
CA ARG A 241 -13.71 -14.12 -1.25
C ARG A 241 -14.21 -15.45 -0.70
N GLU A 242 -13.36 -16.47 -0.71
CA GLU A 242 -13.65 -17.78 -0.12
C GLU A 242 -13.90 -17.67 1.39
N GLY A 243 -13.08 -16.90 2.10
CA GLY A 243 -13.28 -16.59 3.51
C GLY A 243 -14.62 -15.92 3.78
N GLY A 244 -15.00 -14.92 2.97
CA GLY A 244 -16.30 -14.26 3.07
C GLY A 244 -17.49 -15.23 2.89
N LYS A 245 -17.40 -16.16 1.92
CA LYS A 245 -18.44 -17.19 1.71
C LYS A 245 -18.57 -18.12 2.91
N ARG A 246 -17.46 -18.61 3.47
CA ARG A 246 -17.48 -19.49 4.66
C ARG A 246 -18.14 -18.82 5.86
N VAL A 247 -17.87 -17.53 6.07
CA VAL A 247 -18.50 -16.76 7.15
C VAL A 247 -20.01 -16.65 6.91
N GLN A 248 -20.42 -16.36 5.68
CA GLN A 248 -21.83 -16.26 5.31
C GLN A 248 -22.56 -17.61 5.48
N GLU A 249 -21.95 -18.70 5.04
CA GLU A 249 -22.48 -20.06 5.19
C GLU A 249 -22.60 -20.46 6.67
N ALA A 250 -21.61 -20.15 7.50
CA ALA A 250 -21.65 -20.40 8.94
C ALA A 250 -22.79 -19.62 9.60
N GLN A 251 -22.96 -18.34 9.27
CA GLN A 251 -24.06 -17.52 9.79
C GLN A 251 -25.43 -18.06 9.35
N MET A 252 -25.57 -18.51 8.10
CA MET A 252 -26.80 -19.14 7.62
C MET A 252 -27.09 -20.46 8.36
N ALA A 253 -26.07 -21.30 8.57
CA ALA A 253 -26.21 -22.54 9.32
C ALA A 253 -26.70 -22.28 10.75
N ASP A 254 -26.14 -21.28 11.45
CA ASP A 254 -26.58 -20.90 12.79
C ASP A 254 -28.04 -20.41 12.83
N THR A 255 -28.49 -19.68 11.81
CA THR A 255 -29.89 -19.23 11.72
C THR A 255 -30.88 -20.37 11.44
N LEU A 256 -30.47 -21.36 10.65
CA LEU A 256 -31.31 -22.49 10.26
C LEU A 256 -31.34 -23.59 11.32
N PHE A 257 -30.22 -23.77 12.03
CA PHE A 257 -30.03 -24.79 13.04
C PHE A 257 -29.53 -24.17 14.34
N PRO A 258 -30.36 -23.37 15.04
CA PRO A 258 -29.96 -22.76 16.29
C PRO A 258 -29.56 -23.86 17.28
N PRO A 259 -28.44 -23.69 18.02
CA PRO A 259 -28.04 -24.65 19.02
C PRO A 259 -29.19 -24.83 20.01
N ARG A 260 -29.61 -26.09 20.22
CA ARG A 260 -30.64 -26.41 21.22
C ARG A 260 -30.20 -25.81 22.54
N ALA A 261 -31.01 -24.88 23.08
CA ALA A 261 -30.84 -24.38 24.43
C ALA A 261 -30.74 -25.59 25.37
N GLY A 262 -29.54 -25.84 25.90
CA GLY A 262 -29.32 -26.92 26.84
C GLY A 262 -30.18 -26.65 28.07
N ASN A 263 -31.05 -27.60 28.41
CA ASN A 263 -31.80 -27.60 29.66
C ASN A 263 -30.82 -27.46 30.84
N SER A 264 -30.75 -26.26 31.41
CA SER A 264 -30.20 -26.02 32.75
C SER A 264 -31.24 -26.39 33.81
N THR A 265 -31.69 -27.65 33.84
CA THR A 265 -32.49 -28.17 34.95
C THR A 265 -32.16 -29.63 35.18
N GLY A 266 -31.45 -29.92 36.27
CA GLY A 266 -31.19 -31.29 36.69
C GLY A 266 -30.10 -31.41 37.74
N ALA A 267 -30.32 -30.88 38.93
CA ALA A 267 -29.63 -31.36 40.12
C ALA A 267 -30.05 -32.81 40.39
N GLY A 268 -29.09 -33.73 40.45
CA GLY A 268 -29.30 -35.15 40.81
C GLY A 268 -27.95 -35.85 40.98
N PRO A 269 -27.81 -36.77 41.96
CA PRO A 269 -26.64 -36.80 42.83
C PRO A 269 -25.45 -37.61 42.30
N ALA A 270 -24.31 -37.33 42.92
CA ALA A 270 -23.05 -38.06 42.77
C ALA A 270 -23.22 -39.56 42.99
N ASP A 271 -22.68 -40.36 42.07
CA ASP A 271 -22.36 -41.76 42.34
C ASP A 271 -20.97 -42.10 41.80
N GLN A 272 -20.12 -42.56 42.70
CA GLN A 272 -18.77 -43.05 42.44
C GLN A 272 -18.85 -44.53 42.09
N ARG A 273 -18.25 -44.96 40.97
CA ARG A 273 -17.64 -46.31 40.82
C ARG A 273 -16.82 -46.45 39.53
N THR A 274 -15.50 -46.56 39.74
CA THR A 274 -14.52 -47.53 39.18
C THR A 274 -14.73 -48.19 37.80
N GLY A 275 -13.68 -48.15 36.95
CA GLY A 275 -13.26 -49.33 36.15
C GLY A 275 -13.03 -49.16 34.63
N THR A 276 -11.77 -48.94 34.24
CA THR A 276 -11.01 -49.46 33.07
C THR A 276 -11.60 -49.57 31.65
N ALA A 277 -10.81 -48.99 30.72
CA ALA A 277 -10.38 -49.46 29.38
C ALA A 277 -11.25 -49.27 28.12
N GLY A 278 -10.69 -48.47 27.18
CA GLY A 278 -10.64 -48.78 25.73
C GLY A 278 -11.77 -48.27 24.83
N GLY A 279 -11.46 -47.34 23.91
CA GLY A 279 -12.29 -47.15 22.70
C GLY A 279 -12.26 -45.74 22.09
N ALA A 280 -11.59 -45.65 20.93
CA ALA A 280 -11.82 -44.75 19.79
C ALA A 280 -12.27 -43.30 20.03
N GLY A 281 -11.35 -42.36 19.73
CA GLY A 281 -11.62 -40.93 19.66
C GLY A 281 -12.64 -40.58 18.58
N ALA A 282 -13.85 -40.24 19.01
CA ALA A 282 -14.78 -39.45 18.22
C ALA A 282 -14.42 -37.97 18.40
N ALA A 283 -14.19 -37.28 17.29
CA ALA A 283 -13.97 -35.84 17.24
C ALA A 283 -15.18 -35.12 17.87
N GLY A 284 -14.97 -34.57 19.06
CA GLY A 284 -15.95 -33.70 19.73
C GLY A 284 -16.09 -32.41 18.94
N VAL A 285 -17.33 -32.09 18.57
CA VAL A 285 -17.72 -30.76 18.10
C VAL A 285 -17.49 -29.81 19.27
N GLU A 286 -16.47 -28.94 19.17
CA GLU A 286 -16.20 -27.91 20.17
C GLU A 286 -17.42 -26.97 20.26
N GLN A 287 -17.90 -26.74 21.49
CA GLN A 287 -18.97 -25.80 21.81
C GLN A 287 -18.59 -24.38 21.35
N VAL A 288 -19.51 -23.73 20.67
CA VAL A 288 -19.41 -22.31 20.28
C VAL A 288 -19.73 -21.45 21.50
N ASP A 289 -18.76 -20.65 21.95
CA ASP A 289 -18.94 -19.68 23.03
C ASP A 289 -19.96 -18.60 22.61
N GLN A 290 -21.09 -18.53 23.31
CA GLN A 290 -22.09 -17.46 23.14
C GLN A 290 -21.71 -16.24 23.99
N ASN A 291 -21.92 -15.03 23.45
CA ASN A 291 -21.87 -13.82 24.28
C ASN A 291 -23.04 -13.84 25.29
N PRO A 292 -22.85 -13.29 26.50
CA PRO A 292 -23.85 -13.31 27.56
C PRO A 292 -25.14 -12.53 27.23
N ASP A 293 -25.19 -11.79 26.13
CA ASP A 293 -26.34 -11.04 25.64
C ASP A 293 -27.18 -11.77 24.57
N GLY A 294 -26.82 -13.00 24.21
CA GLY A 294 -27.53 -13.79 23.20
C GLY A 294 -27.28 -13.35 21.75
N SER A 295 -26.30 -12.46 21.52
CA SER A 295 -25.83 -12.15 20.16
C SER A 295 -24.98 -13.29 19.59
N LEU A 296 -25.12 -13.55 18.28
CA LEU A 296 -24.25 -14.48 17.55
C LEU A 296 -22.79 -14.01 17.76
N ALA A 297 -21.94 -14.92 18.24
CA ALA A 297 -20.53 -14.62 18.43
C ALA A 297 -19.91 -14.16 17.10
N ALA A 298 -19.10 -13.09 17.14
CA ALA A 298 -18.39 -12.64 15.95
C ALA A 298 -17.53 -13.80 15.40
N PRO A 299 -17.51 -14.03 14.07
CA PRO A 299 -16.73 -15.13 13.48
C PRO A 299 -15.27 -15.03 13.90
N LYS A 300 -14.63 -16.17 14.19
CA LYS A 300 -13.22 -16.17 14.58
C LYS A 300 -12.39 -15.66 13.39
N LEU A 301 -11.35 -14.87 13.66
CA LEU A 301 -10.45 -14.34 12.61
C LEU A 301 -9.87 -15.45 11.71
N THR A 302 -9.70 -16.65 12.24
CA THR A 302 -9.25 -17.84 11.51
C THR A 302 -10.26 -18.36 10.48
N ASP A 303 -11.55 -18.03 10.63
CA ASP A 303 -12.60 -18.44 9.68
C ASP A 303 -12.58 -17.51 8.45
N VAL A 304 -12.22 -16.25 8.67
CA VAL A 304 -12.10 -15.19 7.66
C VAL A 304 -10.80 -15.32 6.86
N TYR A 305 -9.69 -15.68 7.51
CA TYR A 305 -8.36 -15.72 6.90
C TYR A 305 -7.88 -17.15 6.61
N SER A 306 -7.00 -17.30 5.63
CA SER A 306 -6.38 -18.59 5.32
C SER A 306 -4.91 -18.43 4.95
N ILE A 307 -4.14 -19.51 5.10
CA ILE A 307 -2.71 -19.54 4.77
C ILE A 307 -2.57 -19.50 3.24
N PRO A 308 -1.91 -18.50 2.65
CA PRO A 308 -1.64 -18.50 1.22
C PRO A 308 -0.67 -19.62 0.85
N ARG A 309 -0.99 -20.34 -0.23
CA ARG A 309 -0.24 -21.49 -0.75
C ARG A 309 0.00 -21.34 -2.25
N GLY A 310 1.04 -22.02 -2.75
CA GLY A 310 1.47 -22.03 -4.14
C GLY A 310 2.40 -20.89 -4.52
N GLY A 311 3.23 -21.13 -5.55
CA GLY A 311 4.15 -20.13 -6.11
C GLY A 311 5.08 -19.47 -5.08
N PRO A 312 5.37 -18.16 -5.21
CA PRO A 312 6.17 -17.40 -4.26
C PRO A 312 5.72 -17.47 -2.80
N PHE A 313 4.43 -17.75 -2.53
CA PHE A 313 3.95 -17.87 -1.15
C PHE A 313 4.52 -19.06 -0.40
N GLU A 314 5.08 -20.08 -1.07
CA GLU A 314 5.77 -21.17 -0.35
C GLU A 314 7.11 -20.74 0.23
N LEU A 315 7.73 -19.70 -0.34
CA LEU A 315 9.02 -19.18 0.09
C LEU A 315 8.88 -18.01 1.07
N VAL A 316 7.94 -17.10 0.80
CA VAL A 316 7.78 -15.85 1.55
C VAL A 316 6.33 -15.57 1.90
N SER A 317 6.12 -14.87 3.01
CA SER A 317 4.81 -14.53 3.54
C SER A 317 4.14 -13.42 2.71
N CYS A 318 4.93 -12.45 2.25
CA CYS A 318 4.45 -11.23 1.60
C CYS A 318 5.13 -10.96 0.23
N PRO A 319 5.01 -11.84 -0.77
CA PRO A 319 5.61 -11.64 -2.10
C PRO A 319 5.11 -10.36 -2.80
N HIS A 320 3.88 -9.92 -2.53
CA HIS A 320 3.33 -8.66 -3.03
C HIS A 320 4.05 -7.41 -2.50
N TYR A 321 4.59 -7.46 -1.29
CA TYR A 321 5.42 -6.38 -0.73
C TYR A 321 6.79 -6.35 -1.39
N LEU A 322 7.37 -7.51 -1.68
CA LEU A 322 8.62 -7.58 -2.46
C LEU A 322 8.42 -6.99 -3.86
N GLY A 323 7.31 -7.33 -4.53
CA GLY A 323 6.93 -6.71 -5.81
C GLY A 323 6.81 -5.19 -5.73
N GLU A 324 6.18 -4.64 -4.69
CA GLU A 324 6.12 -3.19 -4.49
C GLU A 324 7.51 -2.56 -4.35
N ILE A 325 8.38 -3.14 -3.52
CA ILE A 325 9.76 -2.63 -3.34
C ILE A 325 10.50 -2.60 -4.67
N LEU A 326 10.42 -3.67 -5.46
CA LEU A 326 11.10 -3.77 -6.75
C LEU A 326 10.54 -2.78 -7.79
N ILE A 327 9.26 -2.40 -7.71
CA ILE A 327 8.67 -1.33 -8.55
C ILE A 327 9.38 0.00 -8.26
N TYR A 328 9.59 0.37 -7.00
CA TYR A 328 10.29 1.64 -6.68
C TYR A 328 11.79 1.57 -6.93
N VAL A 329 12.42 0.40 -6.80
CA VAL A 329 13.81 0.18 -7.25
C VAL A 329 13.90 0.37 -8.77
N ALA A 330 12.92 -0.09 -9.54
CA ALA A 330 12.87 0.15 -10.98
C ALA A 330 12.72 1.64 -11.32
N LEU A 331 11.87 2.38 -10.60
CA LEU A 331 11.75 3.84 -10.77
C LEU A 331 13.08 4.55 -10.43
N ALA A 332 13.77 4.13 -9.38
CA ALA A 332 15.11 4.62 -9.05
C ALA A 332 16.11 4.33 -10.18
N LEU A 333 16.09 3.10 -10.73
CA LEU A 333 16.97 2.72 -11.83
C LEU A 333 16.71 3.56 -13.10
N VAL A 334 15.45 3.78 -13.47
CA VAL A 334 15.06 4.62 -14.61
C VAL A 334 15.56 6.05 -14.43
N THR A 335 15.44 6.62 -13.22
CA THR A 335 15.80 8.00 -12.88
C THR A 335 17.25 8.21 -12.44
N ARG A 336 18.18 7.28 -12.77
CA ARG A 336 19.60 7.35 -12.40
C ARG A 336 19.87 7.35 -10.88
N GLY A 337 18.96 6.82 -10.08
CA GLY A 337 19.05 6.88 -8.63
C GLY A 337 18.99 8.33 -8.13
N SER A 338 18.08 9.13 -8.68
CA SER A 338 17.83 10.48 -8.17
C SER A 338 17.59 10.44 -6.66
N VAL A 339 18.03 11.47 -5.93
CA VAL A 339 17.84 11.54 -4.47
C VAL A 339 16.36 11.32 -4.10
N GLY A 340 15.43 11.89 -4.86
CA GLY A 340 13.99 11.73 -4.63
C GLY A 340 13.54 10.27 -4.73
N THR A 341 13.89 9.58 -5.82
CA THR A 341 13.49 8.17 -6.02
C THR A 341 14.16 7.22 -5.06
N LEU A 342 15.41 7.47 -4.65
CA LEU A 342 16.07 6.69 -3.60
C LEU A 342 15.39 6.87 -2.24
N LEU A 343 14.99 8.10 -1.90
CA LEU A 343 14.26 8.38 -0.65
C LEU A 343 12.86 7.73 -0.64
N ILE A 344 12.14 7.75 -1.77
CA ILE A 344 10.87 7.02 -1.90
C ILE A 344 11.10 5.51 -1.73
N ALA A 345 12.09 4.95 -2.44
CA ALA A 345 12.39 3.51 -2.35
C ALA A 345 12.79 3.10 -0.92
N ALA A 346 13.56 3.91 -0.21
CA ALA A 346 13.92 3.69 1.18
C ALA A 346 12.70 3.70 2.10
N TRP A 347 11.79 4.68 1.92
CA TRP A 347 10.52 4.72 2.65
C TRP A 347 9.68 3.47 2.42
N VAL A 348 9.46 3.10 1.15
CA VAL A 348 8.67 1.93 0.76
C VAL A 348 9.27 0.65 1.35
N LEU A 349 10.59 0.48 1.27
CA LEU A 349 11.31 -0.65 1.85
C LEU A 349 11.07 -0.73 3.36
N LEU A 350 11.33 0.34 4.11
CA LEU A 350 11.20 0.34 5.57
C LEU A 350 9.76 0.06 6.02
N ASN A 351 8.78 0.74 5.41
CA ASN A 351 7.37 0.58 5.74
C ASN A 351 6.88 -0.85 5.46
N LEU A 352 7.30 -1.45 4.33
CA LEU A 352 6.88 -2.80 3.96
C LEU A 352 7.63 -3.90 4.71
N VAL A 353 8.88 -3.68 5.12
CA VAL A 353 9.58 -4.56 6.04
C VAL A 353 8.86 -4.63 7.39
N LEU A 354 8.46 -3.49 7.95
CA LEU A 354 7.68 -3.43 9.19
C LEU A 354 6.32 -4.16 9.03
N ALA A 355 5.63 -3.94 7.91
CA ALA A 355 4.35 -4.59 7.64
C ALA A 355 4.48 -6.11 7.39
N ALA A 356 5.56 -6.56 6.73
CA ALA A 356 5.84 -7.97 6.47
C ALA A 356 6.09 -8.74 7.77
N ASP A 357 6.92 -8.18 8.65
CA ASP A 357 7.21 -8.74 9.98
C ASP A 357 5.94 -8.89 10.82
N ALA A 358 5.14 -7.82 10.91
CA ALA A 358 3.86 -7.86 11.62
C ALA A 358 2.92 -8.93 11.03
N THR A 359 2.88 -9.04 9.70
CA THR A 359 2.06 -10.03 8.99
C THR A 359 2.50 -11.47 9.27
N GLN A 360 3.80 -11.74 9.28
CA GLN A 360 4.35 -13.07 9.54
C GLN A 360 4.12 -13.49 10.99
N ARG A 361 4.36 -12.60 11.96
CA ARG A 361 4.08 -12.85 13.38
C ARG A 361 2.61 -13.18 13.60
N TRP A 362 1.71 -12.42 12.96
CA TRP A 362 0.28 -12.68 13.01
C TRP A 362 -0.06 -14.09 12.51
N TYR A 363 0.53 -14.52 11.39
CA TYR A 363 0.31 -15.88 10.88
C TYR A 363 0.82 -16.97 11.83
N HIS A 364 2.03 -16.82 12.40
CA HIS A 364 2.55 -17.78 13.37
C HIS A 364 1.71 -17.87 14.65
N HIS A 365 1.10 -16.76 15.07
CA HIS A 365 0.27 -16.74 16.27
C HIS A 365 -1.10 -17.40 16.05
N HIS A 366 -1.70 -17.21 14.88
CA HIS A 366 -3.08 -17.65 14.61
C HIS A 366 -3.18 -19.01 13.91
N PHE A 367 -2.12 -19.49 13.26
CA PHE A 367 -2.13 -20.75 12.52
C PHE A 367 -1.02 -21.69 13.01
N PRO A 368 -1.35 -22.73 13.79
CA PRO A 368 -0.38 -23.74 14.25
C PRO A 368 0.37 -24.42 13.09
N ASP A 369 -0.32 -24.64 11.97
CA ASP A 369 0.22 -25.30 10.77
C ASP A 369 0.95 -24.35 9.81
N TYR A 370 1.22 -23.11 10.23
CA TYR A 370 1.95 -22.16 9.39
C TYR A 370 3.40 -22.62 9.15
N PRO A 371 3.90 -22.64 7.90
CA PRO A 371 5.25 -23.13 7.62
C PRO A 371 6.35 -22.36 8.34
N ARG A 372 7.08 -23.05 9.23
CA ARG A 372 8.15 -22.45 10.07
C ARG A 372 9.34 -21.89 9.29
N ARG A 373 9.61 -22.40 8.09
CA ARG A 373 10.76 -22.00 7.26
C ARG A 373 10.43 -20.90 6.24
N ARG A 374 9.17 -20.46 6.18
CA ARG A 374 8.75 -19.39 5.25
C ARG A 374 9.27 -18.05 5.76
N ALA A 375 9.99 -17.32 4.91
CA ALA A 375 10.51 -16.00 5.22
C ALA A 375 9.39 -14.93 5.21
N ALA A 376 9.62 -13.74 5.74
CA ALA A 376 8.67 -12.64 5.71
C ALA A 376 8.52 -12.08 4.28
N LEU A 377 9.66 -11.81 3.63
CA LEU A 377 9.76 -10.97 2.44
C LEU A 377 10.84 -11.42 1.45
N ILE A 378 12.07 -11.66 1.90
CA ILE A 378 13.22 -12.05 1.06
C ILE A 378 13.54 -13.52 1.35
N PRO A 379 13.42 -14.42 0.35
CA PRO A 379 13.71 -15.83 0.55
C PRO A 379 15.10 -16.04 1.16
N LEU A 380 15.19 -16.89 2.18
CA LEU A 380 16.43 -17.28 2.87
C LEU A 380 17.13 -16.17 3.67
N LEU A 381 16.59 -14.95 3.71
CA LEU A 381 17.18 -13.82 4.43
C LEU A 381 16.27 -13.27 5.51
N PHE A 382 15.08 -12.80 5.13
CA PHE A 382 14.15 -12.10 6.02
C PHE A 382 12.72 -12.48 5.74
#